data_AF-A0A953K4M1-F1
#
_entry.id   AF-A0A953K4M1-F1
#
_cell.length_a   1.000
_cell.length_b   1.000
_cell.length_c   1.000
_cell.angle_alpha   90.00
_cell.angle_beta   90.00
_cell.angle_gamma   90.00
#
_symmetry.space_group_name_H-M   'P 1'
#
loop_
_entity.id
_entity.type
_entity.pdbx_description
1 polymer ?
#
loop_
_entity_poly.entity_id
_entity_poly.type
_entity_poly.pdbx_seq_one_letter_code
_entity_poly.pdbx_strand_id
1 'polypeptide(L)'
;MPCDDGINGNGVDVWTISCDCVGNANTVDCEGTLNGPALPGGPCDDGNSDTGNDLWNLQCVCVGTPIDCAGVIGGTAALDDCGICAGGTTGLLPNVDSDQDGALDCSDNCPTLANPEQLDFDNDGVGNQCDNCAWVANPDQADSDANGIGDLCEQIGIAENEVVAFSIAPNPATDLVTVTCGDARVRTLHFFDLSGKLIHVAPFAARTDISALAMGSYVVIAHDAEGRPLARTRLVKH
;
A
#
# COMPACT_ATOMS: atom_id res chain seq x y z
N MET A 1 42.49 -30.54 57.14
CA MET A 1 41.05 -30.38 57.37
C MET A 1 40.52 -29.44 56.31
N PRO A 2 39.34 -29.71 55.71
CA PRO A 2 38.60 -28.66 55.02
C PRO A 2 38.43 -27.49 55.99
N CYS A 3 38.73 -26.28 55.53
CA CYS A 3 38.33 -25.06 56.23
C CYS A 3 36.80 -24.96 56.22
N ASP A 4 36.24 -24.34 57.28
CA ASP A 4 34.82 -24.00 57.42
C ASP A 4 34.79 -22.70 58.23
N ASP A 5 34.38 -21.58 57.62
CA ASP A 5 34.32 -20.28 58.28
C ASP A 5 33.05 -20.09 59.13
N GLY A 6 32.17 -21.11 59.17
CA GLY A 6 30.93 -21.13 59.92
C GLY A 6 29.78 -20.34 59.29
N ILE A 7 29.98 -19.76 58.09
CA ILE A 7 28.98 -18.97 57.38
C ILE A 7 28.39 -19.83 56.24
N ASN A 8 27.22 -20.41 56.50
CA ASN A 8 26.52 -21.21 55.49
C ASN A 8 26.15 -20.36 54.26
N GLY A 9 26.58 -20.81 53.07
CA GLY A 9 26.11 -20.29 51.78
C GLY A 9 26.97 -19.18 51.16
N ASN A 10 28.15 -18.89 51.69
CA ASN A 10 29.09 -17.93 51.07
C ASN A 10 30.14 -18.58 50.15
N GLY A 11 30.28 -19.91 50.13
CA GLY A 11 31.22 -20.57 49.24
C GLY A 11 31.90 -21.83 49.75
N VAL A 12 33.02 -22.17 49.11
CA VAL A 12 34.01 -23.13 49.55
C VAL A 12 35.06 -22.31 50.29
N ASP A 13 35.23 -22.61 51.55
CA ASP A 13 36.23 -21.95 52.37
C ASP A 13 37.62 -22.28 51.85
N VAL A 14 38.49 -21.29 51.84
CA VAL A 14 39.90 -21.44 51.45
C VAL A 14 40.80 -20.89 52.55
N TRP A 15 41.86 -21.64 52.82
CA TRP A 15 42.94 -21.19 53.69
C TRP A 15 43.77 -20.13 52.99
N THR A 16 43.88 -18.94 53.58
CA THR A 16 44.78 -17.89 53.09
C THR A 16 46.24 -18.22 53.41
N ILE A 17 47.17 -17.49 52.78
CA ILE A 17 48.61 -17.58 53.11
C ILE A 17 48.93 -17.16 54.56
N SER A 18 48.00 -16.44 55.21
CA SER A 18 48.04 -16.08 56.63
C SER A 18 47.44 -17.14 57.54
N CYS A 19 47.03 -18.30 57.01
CA CYS A 19 46.33 -19.36 57.71
C CYS A 19 44.95 -18.94 58.27
N ASP A 20 44.33 -17.93 57.65
CA ASP A 20 42.95 -17.57 57.96
C ASP A 20 41.99 -18.42 57.12
N CYS A 21 40.93 -18.91 57.75
CA CYS A 21 39.81 -19.54 57.07
C CYS A 21 38.83 -18.43 56.69
N VAL A 22 38.80 -18.05 55.42
CA VAL A 22 37.84 -17.06 54.92
C VAL A 22 36.97 -17.73 53.86
N GLY A 23 35.67 -17.47 53.91
CA GLY A 23 34.82 -17.67 52.75
C GLY A 23 35.37 -16.84 51.60
N ASN A 24 35.83 -17.52 50.56
CA ASN A 24 35.85 -16.86 49.25
C ASN A 24 34.40 -16.46 49.00
N ALA A 25 34.12 -15.18 48.74
CA ALA A 25 32.79 -14.73 48.38
C ALA A 25 32.41 -15.38 47.05
N ASN A 26 32.03 -16.65 47.11
CA ASN A 26 31.61 -17.42 45.98
C ASN A 26 30.21 -16.93 45.68
N THR A 27 30.13 -16.01 44.73
CA THR A 27 28.86 -15.64 44.14
C THR A 27 28.33 -16.89 43.45
N VAL A 28 27.17 -17.38 43.92
CA VAL A 28 26.34 -18.30 43.15
C VAL A 28 25.98 -17.56 41.86
N ASP A 29 26.29 -18.18 40.73
CA ASP A 29 25.96 -17.61 39.42
C ASP A 29 24.44 -17.66 39.18
N CYS A 30 23.97 -17.12 38.06
CA CYS A 30 22.54 -17.04 37.75
C CYS A 30 21.89 -18.41 37.50
N GLU A 31 22.66 -19.48 37.31
CA GLU A 31 22.16 -20.86 37.17
C GLU A 31 22.23 -21.66 38.48
N GLY A 32 22.64 -21.04 39.58
CA GLY A 32 22.78 -21.72 40.86
C GLY A 32 24.11 -22.46 41.03
N THR A 33 25.06 -22.26 40.12
CA THR A 33 26.39 -22.88 40.16
C THR A 33 27.38 -21.98 40.90
N LEU A 34 28.03 -22.56 41.91
CA LEU A 34 29.04 -21.85 42.70
C LEU A 34 30.27 -21.52 41.84
N ASN A 35 30.60 -20.22 41.71
CA ASN A 35 31.66 -19.74 40.81
C ASN A 35 31.47 -20.17 39.34
N GLY A 36 30.22 -20.37 38.92
CA GLY A 36 29.91 -20.69 37.53
C GLY A 36 30.00 -19.46 36.60
N PRO A 37 29.97 -19.68 35.28
CA PRO A 37 30.19 -18.64 34.29
C PRO A 37 28.96 -17.75 34.03
N ALA A 38 27.77 -18.09 34.54
CA ALA A 38 26.52 -17.40 34.26
C ALA A 38 26.36 -16.12 35.10
N LEU A 39 27.13 -15.07 34.78
CA LEU A 39 27.12 -13.81 35.51
C LEU A 39 26.25 -12.74 34.81
N PRO A 40 25.71 -11.74 35.53
CA PRO A 40 25.06 -10.59 34.93
C PRO A 40 25.92 -9.93 33.84
N GLY A 41 25.34 -9.67 32.67
CA GLY A 41 26.00 -9.19 31.46
C GLY A 41 26.67 -10.28 30.61
N GLY A 42 26.68 -11.53 31.09
CA GLY A 42 27.07 -12.70 30.30
C GLY A 42 25.94 -13.18 29.38
N PRO A 43 26.29 -13.91 28.30
CA PRO A 43 25.32 -14.46 27.37
C PRO A 43 24.46 -15.55 28.04
N CYS A 44 23.21 -15.64 27.59
CA CYS A 44 22.26 -16.68 27.95
C CYS A 44 21.30 -16.95 26.78
N ASP A 45 20.32 -17.83 26.99
CA ASP A 45 19.23 -18.11 26.05
C ASP A 45 17.95 -18.29 26.87
N ASP A 46 16.96 -17.41 26.70
CA ASP A 46 15.67 -17.49 27.39
C ASP A 46 14.62 -18.31 26.59
N GLY A 47 14.99 -18.80 25.41
CA GLY A 47 14.17 -19.58 24.49
C GLY A 47 13.13 -18.76 23.73
N ASN A 48 13.12 -17.43 23.86
CA ASN A 48 12.19 -16.56 23.15
C ASN A 48 12.70 -16.23 21.74
N SER A 49 11.97 -16.67 20.72
CA SER A 49 12.32 -16.41 19.32
C SER A 49 12.17 -14.95 18.89
N ASP A 50 11.44 -14.14 19.65
CA ASP A 50 11.16 -12.73 19.32
C ASP A 50 12.28 -11.79 19.82
N THR A 51 13.25 -12.35 20.55
CA THR A 51 14.40 -11.63 21.09
C THR A 51 15.70 -12.31 20.70
N GLY A 52 16.80 -11.57 20.76
CA GLY A 52 18.14 -12.13 20.58
C GLY A 52 19.19 -11.35 21.36
N ASN A 53 20.43 -11.86 21.35
CA ASN A 53 21.51 -11.36 22.21
C ASN A 53 21.10 -11.34 23.69
N ASP A 54 20.62 -12.48 24.19
CA ASP A 54 20.10 -12.56 25.54
C ASP A 54 21.23 -12.45 26.56
N LEU A 55 21.00 -11.61 27.56
CA LEU A 55 21.96 -11.34 28.62
C LEU A 55 21.30 -11.52 29.99
N TRP A 56 22.07 -12.04 30.93
CA TRP A 56 21.67 -12.06 32.33
C TRP A 56 21.62 -10.62 32.87
N ASN A 57 20.49 -10.21 33.46
CA ASN A 57 20.42 -8.92 34.15
C ASN A 57 20.88 -9.02 35.63
N LEU A 58 20.88 -7.89 36.35
CA LEU A 58 21.30 -7.85 37.77
C LEU A 58 20.41 -8.67 38.72
N GLN A 59 19.24 -9.10 38.26
CA GLN A 59 18.31 -9.95 39.00
C GLN A 59 18.42 -11.42 38.55
N CYS A 60 19.46 -11.77 37.77
CA CYS A 60 19.64 -13.09 37.19
C CYS A 60 18.43 -13.58 36.39
N VAL A 61 17.81 -12.67 35.64
CA VAL A 61 16.82 -13.03 34.61
C VAL A 61 17.52 -12.92 33.26
N CYS A 62 17.44 -13.99 32.46
CA CYS A 62 17.86 -13.96 31.08
C CYS A 62 16.81 -13.20 30.27
N VAL A 63 17.22 -12.12 29.60
CA VAL A 63 16.33 -11.30 28.78
C VAL A 63 17.04 -10.92 27.49
N GLY A 64 16.37 -11.15 26.38
CA GLY A 64 16.82 -10.74 25.05
C GLY A 64 16.48 -9.31 24.64
N THR A 65 17.18 -8.83 23.63
CA THR A 65 16.87 -7.58 22.93
C THR A 65 15.82 -7.86 21.84
N PRO A 66 14.74 -7.07 21.73
CA PRO A 66 13.71 -7.30 20.71
C PRO A 66 14.28 -7.35 19.29
N ILE A 67 13.83 -8.33 18.51
CA ILE A 67 14.13 -8.44 17.09
C ILE A 67 13.06 -7.65 16.33
N ASP A 68 13.49 -6.76 15.44
CA ASP A 68 12.56 -6.00 14.61
C ASP A 68 12.01 -6.86 13.45
N CYS A 69 11.03 -6.36 12.69
CA CYS A 69 10.43 -7.16 11.62
C CYS A 69 11.41 -7.54 10.49
N ALA A 70 12.57 -6.88 10.41
CA ALA A 70 13.63 -7.16 9.44
C ALA A 70 14.64 -8.18 9.98
N GLY A 71 14.41 -8.74 11.17
CA GLY A 71 15.31 -9.68 11.83
C GLY A 71 16.50 -9.01 12.49
N VAL A 72 16.49 -7.67 12.66
CA VAL A 72 17.59 -6.94 13.27
C VAL A 72 17.37 -6.85 14.78
N ILE A 73 18.28 -7.45 15.54
CA ILE A 73 18.28 -7.38 17.00
C ILE A 73 18.49 -5.92 17.43
N GLY A 74 17.53 -5.38 18.19
CA GLY A 74 17.50 -3.97 18.60
C GLY A 74 17.20 -3.01 17.46
N GLY A 75 16.70 -3.52 16.33
CA GLY A 75 16.31 -2.73 15.19
C GLY A 75 15.04 -1.90 15.42
N THR A 76 14.68 -1.10 14.42
CA THR A 76 13.56 -0.16 14.50
C THR A 76 12.55 -0.33 13.37
N ALA A 77 12.73 -1.32 12.51
CA ALA A 77 11.77 -1.62 11.47
C ALA A 77 10.48 -2.18 12.10
N ALA A 78 9.33 -1.76 11.58
CA ALA A 78 8.03 -2.22 12.02
C ALA A 78 7.16 -2.59 10.82
N LEU A 79 6.17 -3.45 11.05
CA LEU A 79 5.12 -3.66 10.06
C LEU A 79 4.30 -2.37 9.97
N ASP A 80 4.13 -1.88 8.75
CA ASP A 80 3.27 -0.75 8.44
C ASP A 80 1.81 -1.22 8.20
N ASP A 81 0.92 -0.30 7.81
CA ASP A 81 -0.50 -0.61 7.62
C ASP A 81 -0.75 -1.52 6.41
N CYS A 82 0.25 -1.65 5.52
CA CYS A 82 0.28 -2.59 4.41
C CYS A 82 0.78 -3.99 4.81
N GLY A 83 1.21 -4.17 6.07
CA GLY A 83 1.87 -5.38 6.54
C GLY A 83 3.28 -5.56 5.98
N ILE A 84 3.89 -4.51 5.44
CA ILE A 84 5.27 -4.51 4.94
C ILE A 84 6.19 -4.10 6.09
N CYS A 85 7.28 -4.84 6.26
CA CYS A 85 8.32 -4.43 7.19
C CYS A 85 9.07 -3.20 6.64
N ALA A 86 8.84 -2.04 7.23
CA ALA A 86 9.36 -0.76 6.77
C ALA A 86 10.03 0.05 7.90
N GLY A 87 10.83 1.04 7.52
CA GLY A 87 11.65 1.82 8.46
C GLY A 87 12.95 1.12 8.87
N GLY A 88 13.67 1.72 9.82
CA GLY A 88 14.95 1.21 10.31
C GLY A 88 15.97 0.98 9.19
N THR A 89 16.44 -0.26 9.05
CA THR A 89 17.45 -0.68 8.07
C THR A 89 16.88 -1.21 6.75
N THR A 90 15.55 -1.24 6.58
CA THR A 90 14.90 -1.83 5.40
C THR A 90 15.08 -1.00 4.12
N GLY A 91 15.32 0.31 4.27
CA GLY A 91 15.33 1.25 3.14
C GLY A 91 13.93 1.54 2.56
N LEU A 92 12.87 0.97 3.17
CA LEU A 92 11.49 1.21 2.78
C LEU A 92 10.88 2.30 3.67
N LEU A 93 10.15 3.23 3.04
CA LEU A 93 9.33 4.20 3.75
C LEU A 93 8.03 3.50 4.18
N PRO A 94 7.60 3.65 5.45
CA PRO A 94 6.33 3.09 5.91
C PRO A 94 5.15 3.90 5.36
N ASN A 95 4.04 3.22 5.07
CA ASN A 95 2.76 3.84 4.67
C ASN A 95 2.93 4.86 3.53
N VAL A 96 3.52 4.41 2.42
CA VAL A 96 3.67 5.25 1.23
C VAL A 96 2.30 5.50 0.60
N ASP A 97 2.06 6.77 0.30
CA ASP A 97 0.95 7.29 -0.52
C ASP A 97 1.61 8.24 -1.54
N SER A 98 1.83 7.71 -2.74
CA SER A 98 2.67 8.33 -3.77
C SER A 98 1.98 9.51 -4.46
N ASP A 99 0.65 9.54 -4.51
CA ASP A 99 -0.12 10.59 -5.17
C ASP A 99 -0.93 11.49 -4.22
N GLN A 100 -0.87 11.19 -2.91
CA GLN A 100 -1.45 11.95 -1.81
C GLN A 100 -2.97 12.06 -1.89
N ASP A 101 -3.63 11.00 -2.33
CA ASP A 101 -5.08 10.94 -2.45
C ASP A 101 -5.78 10.38 -1.20
N GLY A 102 -5.00 9.81 -0.27
CA GLY A 102 -5.45 9.23 0.99
C GLY A 102 -5.58 7.70 0.99
N ALA A 103 -5.35 7.03 -0.13
CA ALA A 103 -5.11 5.60 -0.21
C ALA A 103 -3.60 5.31 -0.15
N LEU A 104 -3.20 4.29 0.60
CA LEU A 104 -1.80 3.85 0.60
C LEU A 104 -1.53 3.05 -0.67
N ASP A 105 -0.33 3.16 -1.26
CA ASP A 105 0.06 2.49 -2.52
C ASP A 105 -0.27 0.98 -2.55
N CYS A 106 -0.25 0.31 -1.40
CA CYS A 106 -0.55 -1.11 -1.27
C CYS A 106 -2.05 -1.46 -1.32
N SER A 107 -2.91 -0.47 -1.14
CA SER A 107 -4.37 -0.56 -1.15
C SER A 107 -5.00 0.40 -2.17
N ASP A 108 -4.15 1.06 -2.97
CA ASP A 108 -4.54 2.00 -4.01
C ASP A 108 -4.58 1.27 -5.35
N ASN A 109 -5.73 1.28 -6.01
CA ASN A 109 -5.87 0.72 -7.36
C ASN A 109 -5.35 1.65 -8.47
N CYS A 110 -4.89 2.85 -8.15
CA CYS A 110 -4.11 3.75 -9.01
C CYS A 110 -2.96 4.48 -8.27
N PRO A 111 -1.88 3.78 -7.84
CA PRO A 111 -0.83 4.31 -6.94
C PRO A 111 -0.05 5.57 -7.40
N THR A 112 -0.33 6.11 -8.57
CA THR A 112 0.37 7.28 -9.12
C THR A 112 -0.59 8.35 -9.64
N LEU A 113 -1.90 8.14 -9.51
CA LEU A 113 -2.93 9.04 -10.02
C LEU A 113 -4.14 9.11 -9.08
N ALA A 114 -4.22 10.24 -8.39
CA ALA A 114 -5.20 10.45 -7.33
C ALA A 114 -6.63 10.09 -7.74
N ASN A 115 -7.20 9.14 -7.01
CA ASN A 115 -8.56 8.64 -7.11
C ASN A 115 -9.10 8.25 -5.71
N PRO A 116 -9.34 9.21 -4.79
CA PRO A 116 -9.67 8.93 -3.38
C PRO A 116 -10.90 8.04 -3.15
N GLU A 117 -11.77 7.94 -4.16
CA GLU A 117 -12.99 7.14 -4.16
C GLU A 117 -12.73 5.65 -4.49
N GLN A 118 -11.51 5.32 -4.96
CA GLN A 118 -11.02 3.97 -5.27
C GLN A 118 -11.99 3.17 -6.16
N LEU A 119 -12.64 3.85 -7.09
CA LEU A 119 -13.63 3.22 -7.98
C LEU A 119 -12.96 2.31 -9.00
N ASP A 120 -13.53 1.12 -9.17
CA ASP A 120 -13.13 0.08 -10.12
C ASP A 120 -14.42 -0.61 -10.62
N PHE A 121 -14.81 -0.36 -11.88
CA PHE A 121 -16.13 -0.79 -12.36
C PHE A 121 -16.20 -2.25 -12.80
N ASP A 122 -15.14 -2.78 -13.37
CA ASP A 122 -15.08 -4.16 -13.83
C ASP A 122 -14.40 -5.10 -12.82
N ASN A 123 -13.90 -4.55 -11.72
CA ASN A 123 -13.28 -5.26 -10.59
C ASN A 123 -12.04 -6.04 -11.01
N ASP A 124 -11.20 -5.43 -11.84
CA ASP A 124 -9.96 -6.02 -12.33
C ASP A 124 -8.74 -5.68 -11.47
N GLY A 125 -8.90 -4.76 -10.51
CA GLY A 125 -7.86 -4.29 -9.60
C GLY A 125 -7.14 -3.03 -10.06
N VAL A 126 -7.50 -2.46 -11.21
CA VAL A 126 -7.02 -1.18 -11.72
C VAL A 126 -8.13 -0.15 -11.58
N GLY A 127 -7.84 0.98 -10.95
CA GLY A 127 -8.85 2.01 -10.71
C GLY A 127 -9.26 2.70 -12.01
N ASN A 128 -10.53 3.09 -12.10
CA ASN A 128 -11.14 3.74 -13.28
C ASN A 128 -10.38 4.98 -13.81
N GLN A 129 -9.57 5.60 -12.95
CA GLN A 129 -8.78 6.79 -13.26
C GLN A 129 -7.51 6.44 -14.05
N CYS A 130 -6.91 5.27 -13.80
CA CYS A 130 -5.70 4.78 -14.47
C CYS A 130 -5.98 3.58 -15.39
N ASP A 131 -7.22 3.09 -15.45
CA ASP A 131 -7.64 1.99 -16.31
C ASP A 131 -7.89 2.42 -17.77
N ASN A 132 -7.14 1.80 -18.70
CA ASN A 132 -7.26 1.99 -20.14
C ASN A 132 -8.42 1.21 -20.79
N CYS A 133 -9.14 0.39 -20.01
CA CYS A 133 -10.35 -0.33 -20.38
C CYS A 133 -11.37 -0.45 -19.22
N ALA A 134 -11.74 0.67 -18.58
CA ALA A 134 -12.67 0.86 -17.44
C ALA A 134 -14.01 0.08 -17.35
N TRP A 135 -14.34 -0.80 -18.28
CA TRP A 135 -15.55 -1.63 -18.29
C TRP A 135 -15.29 -3.09 -18.70
N VAL A 136 -14.04 -3.43 -18.99
CA VAL A 136 -13.61 -4.72 -19.51
C VAL A 136 -12.32 -5.09 -18.83
N ALA A 137 -12.45 -5.91 -17.79
CA ALA A 137 -11.35 -6.33 -16.93
C ALA A 137 -10.11 -6.78 -17.73
N ASN A 138 -9.03 -6.00 -17.60
CA ASN A 138 -7.71 -6.22 -18.16
C ASN A 138 -6.63 -5.80 -17.14
N PRO A 139 -6.38 -6.61 -16.09
CA PRO A 139 -5.43 -6.27 -15.04
C PRO A 139 -3.99 -6.02 -15.53
N ASP A 140 -3.65 -6.47 -16.73
CA ASP A 140 -2.34 -6.28 -17.36
C ASP A 140 -2.20 -4.93 -18.11
N GLN A 141 -3.31 -4.21 -18.30
CA GLN A 141 -3.37 -2.89 -18.94
C GLN A 141 -2.63 -2.83 -20.27
N ALA A 142 -2.62 -3.95 -21.02
CA ALA A 142 -1.92 -4.04 -22.30
C ALA A 142 -2.47 -2.99 -23.29
N ASP A 143 -1.57 -2.19 -23.87
CA ASP A 143 -1.85 -1.19 -24.89
C ASP A 143 -0.66 -1.21 -25.88
N SER A 144 -0.80 -2.01 -26.93
CA SER A 144 0.28 -2.35 -27.86
C SER A 144 0.69 -1.17 -28.74
N ASP A 145 -0.21 -0.22 -29.00
CA ASP A 145 0.07 0.96 -29.83
C ASP A 145 0.24 2.27 -29.02
N ALA A 146 0.08 2.19 -27.69
CA ALA A 146 0.23 3.26 -26.71
C ALA A 146 -0.70 4.44 -26.96
N ASN A 147 -1.91 4.17 -27.47
CA ASN A 147 -2.90 5.21 -27.78
C ASN A 147 -3.76 5.60 -26.56
N GLY A 148 -3.63 4.90 -25.42
CA GLY A 148 -4.38 5.11 -24.19
C GLY A 148 -5.67 4.29 -24.08
N ILE A 149 -5.94 3.39 -25.02
CA ILE A 149 -7.03 2.41 -25.01
C ILE A 149 -6.40 1.03 -24.97
N GLY A 150 -6.80 0.19 -24.03
CA GLY A 150 -6.20 -1.14 -23.91
C GLY A 150 -6.59 -2.08 -25.05
N ASP A 151 -5.69 -3.00 -25.39
CA ASP A 151 -5.83 -4.01 -26.44
C ASP A 151 -7.15 -4.81 -26.30
N LEU A 152 -7.56 -5.06 -25.04
CA LEU A 152 -8.74 -5.86 -24.75
C LEU A 152 -10.03 -5.13 -25.10
N CYS A 153 -10.18 -3.85 -24.76
CA CYS A 153 -11.35 -3.05 -25.14
C CYS A 153 -11.25 -2.48 -26.55
N GLU A 154 -10.07 -2.53 -27.17
CA GLU A 154 -9.90 -2.32 -28.61
C GLU A 154 -10.50 -3.49 -29.41
N GLN A 155 -10.30 -4.74 -28.96
CA GLN A 155 -10.78 -5.94 -29.65
C GLN A 155 -12.20 -6.37 -29.24
N ILE A 156 -12.55 -6.21 -27.95
CA ILE A 156 -13.90 -6.39 -27.41
C ILE A 156 -14.64 -5.06 -27.53
N GLY A 157 -14.70 -4.56 -28.76
CA GLY A 157 -15.78 -3.66 -29.11
C GLY A 157 -17.07 -4.35 -28.70
N ILE A 158 -17.65 -3.95 -27.57
CA ILE A 158 -19.09 -3.71 -27.49
C ILE A 158 -19.47 -3.30 -28.90
N ALA A 159 -20.16 -4.16 -29.63
CA ALA A 159 -20.44 -3.88 -31.02
C ALA A 159 -21.22 -2.57 -31.06
N GLU A 160 -20.52 -1.47 -31.33
CA GLU A 160 -21.04 -0.23 -31.86
C GLU A 160 -21.48 -0.56 -33.28
N ASN A 161 -22.50 -1.39 -33.42
CA ASN A 161 -23.19 -1.59 -34.67
C ASN A 161 -24.42 -0.67 -34.53
N GLU A 162 -24.29 0.65 -34.58
CA GLU A 162 -23.65 1.45 -35.64
C GLU A 162 -22.46 2.31 -35.15
N VAL A 163 -21.22 2.07 -35.63
CA VAL A 163 -20.11 3.05 -35.55
C VAL A 163 -20.47 4.17 -36.48
N VAL A 164 -21.26 5.05 -35.91
CA VAL A 164 -21.24 6.43 -36.23
C VAL A 164 -19.97 6.96 -35.58
N ALA A 165 -18.96 7.38 -36.35
CA ALA A 165 -17.71 7.92 -35.82
C ALA A 165 -17.99 9.07 -34.83
N PHE A 166 -18.09 8.77 -33.52
CA PHE A 166 -18.48 9.72 -32.48
C PHE A 166 -17.34 9.89 -31.50
N SER A 167 -16.71 11.06 -31.52
CA SER A 167 -15.57 11.36 -30.67
C SER A 167 -15.61 12.81 -30.20
N ILE A 168 -15.10 13.02 -28.99
CA ILE A 168 -14.96 14.34 -28.39
C ILE A 168 -13.47 14.58 -28.15
N ALA A 169 -12.91 15.61 -28.79
CA ALA A 169 -11.47 15.88 -28.76
C ALA A 169 -11.15 17.39 -28.88
N PRO A 170 -9.96 17.85 -28.44
CA PRO A 170 -9.07 17.14 -27.53
C PRO A 170 -9.73 16.94 -26.16
N ASN A 171 -9.18 16.04 -25.35
CA ASN A 171 -9.61 15.90 -23.96
C ASN A 171 -9.44 17.26 -23.26
N PRO A 172 -10.52 17.87 -22.75
CA PRO A 172 -10.52 19.30 -22.47
C PRO A 172 -9.72 19.66 -21.21
N ALA A 173 -8.71 20.51 -21.38
CA ALA A 173 -8.14 21.38 -20.34
C ALA A 173 -8.78 22.80 -20.35
N THR A 174 -9.75 23.03 -21.26
CA THR A 174 -10.52 24.27 -21.40
C THR A 174 -11.99 23.91 -21.65
N ASP A 175 -12.92 24.85 -21.44
CA ASP A 175 -14.37 24.56 -21.54
C ASP A 175 -14.91 24.30 -22.95
N LEU A 176 -14.06 24.09 -23.96
CA LEU A 176 -14.47 23.91 -25.36
C LEU A 176 -13.89 22.63 -25.98
N VAL A 177 -14.78 21.76 -26.45
CA VAL A 177 -14.41 20.50 -27.12
C VAL A 177 -14.92 20.46 -28.56
N THR A 178 -14.19 19.77 -29.43
CA THR A 178 -14.67 19.42 -30.78
C THR A 178 -15.43 18.12 -30.69
N VAL A 179 -16.67 18.11 -31.19
CA VAL A 179 -17.49 16.89 -31.25
C VAL A 179 -17.63 16.49 -32.70
N THR A 180 -17.14 15.31 -33.05
CA THR A 180 -17.34 14.70 -34.38
C THR A 180 -18.32 13.55 -34.24
N CYS A 181 -19.25 13.44 -35.19
CA CYS A 181 -20.24 12.36 -35.24
C CYS A 181 -20.48 11.98 -36.71
N GLY A 182 -20.38 10.69 -37.04
CA GLY A 182 -20.61 10.18 -38.41
C GLY A 182 -22.08 10.16 -38.86
N ASP A 183 -23.03 10.52 -38.00
CA ASP A 183 -24.46 10.33 -38.21
C ASP A 183 -25.18 11.67 -38.15
N ALA A 184 -25.73 12.02 -39.31
CA ALA A 184 -26.45 13.25 -39.51
C ALA A 184 -27.74 13.35 -38.68
N ARG A 185 -28.21 12.25 -38.09
CA ARG A 185 -29.40 12.20 -37.22
C ARG A 185 -29.12 12.78 -35.83
N VAL A 186 -27.87 12.90 -35.38
CA VAL A 186 -27.57 13.43 -34.04
C VAL A 186 -28.06 14.87 -33.89
N ARG A 187 -28.68 15.15 -32.74
CA ARG A 187 -29.23 16.46 -32.37
C ARG A 187 -28.79 16.92 -31.00
N THR A 188 -28.66 16.02 -30.03
CA THR A 188 -28.34 16.37 -28.64
C THR A 188 -27.30 15.44 -28.06
N LEU A 189 -26.57 15.94 -27.07
CA LEU A 189 -25.55 15.26 -26.30
C LEU A 189 -25.98 15.26 -24.83
N HIS A 190 -26.06 14.08 -24.24
CA HIS A 190 -26.43 13.91 -22.85
C HIS A 190 -25.19 13.44 -22.08
N PHE A 191 -24.84 14.16 -21.02
CA PHE A 191 -23.67 13.89 -20.20
C PHE A 191 -24.13 13.29 -18.88
N PHE A 192 -23.66 12.09 -18.60
CA PHE A 192 -23.94 11.36 -17.38
C PHE A 192 -22.66 11.30 -16.55
N ASP A 193 -22.79 11.42 -15.23
CA ASP A 193 -21.70 11.03 -14.34
C ASP A 193 -21.51 9.50 -14.35
N LEU A 194 -20.46 9.02 -13.69
CA LEU A 194 -20.17 7.60 -13.64
C LEU A 194 -21.19 6.79 -12.81
N SER A 195 -22.04 7.44 -12.02
CA SER A 195 -23.18 6.78 -11.36
C SER A 195 -24.37 6.56 -12.30
N GLY A 196 -24.31 7.09 -13.53
CA GLY A 196 -25.39 7.04 -14.52
C GLY A 196 -26.42 8.16 -14.38
N LYS A 197 -26.16 9.18 -13.55
CA LYS A 197 -27.05 10.32 -13.39
C LYS A 197 -26.81 11.33 -14.51
N LEU A 198 -27.88 11.79 -15.15
CA LEU A 198 -27.81 12.85 -16.17
C LEU A 198 -27.43 14.18 -15.50
N ILE A 199 -26.27 14.73 -15.88
CA ILE A 199 -25.69 15.96 -15.34
C ILE A 199 -25.93 17.14 -16.27
N HIS A 200 -25.82 16.94 -17.59
CA HIS A 200 -25.92 18.02 -18.55
C HIS A 200 -26.50 17.56 -19.89
N VAL A 201 -27.11 18.49 -20.62
CA VAL A 201 -27.59 18.28 -21.99
C VAL A 201 -27.15 19.45 -22.85
N ALA A 202 -26.47 19.16 -23.95
CA ALA A 202 -26.02 20.16 -24.91
C ALA A 202 -26.56 19.85 -26.32
N PRO A 203 -26.78 20.88 -27.17
CA PRO A 203 -27.04 20.63 -28.58
C PRO A 203 -25.79 20.06 -29.26
N PHE A 204 -25.99 19.19 -30.25
CA PHE A 204 -24.88 18.70 -31.06
C PHE A 204 -24.34 19.83 -31.95
N ALA A 205 -23.09 20.21 -31.71
CA ALA A 205 -22.36 21.18 -32.50
C ALA A 205 -20.90 20.75 -32.64
N ALA A 206 -20.29 21.07 -33.79
CA ALA A 206 -18.89 20.75 -34.05
C ALA A 206 -17.94 21.31 -32.98
N ARG A 207 -18.32 22.42 -32.33
CA ARG A 207 -17.72 22.92 -31.11
C ARG A 207 -18.79 23.00 -30.03
N THR A 208 -18.57 22.29 -28.92
CA THR A 208 -19.50 22.23 -27.80
C THR A 208 -18.84 22.83 -26.56
N ASP A 209 -19.54 23.76 -25.91
CA ASP A 209 -19.15 24.36 -24.64
C ASP A 209 -19.59 23.42 -23.51
N ILE A 210 -18.65 23.06 -22.65
CA ILE A 210 -18.83 22.17 -21.50
C ILE A 210 -18.46 22.83 -20.18
N SER A 211 -18.47 24.16 -20.11
CA SER A 211 -18.25 24.94 -18.88
C SER A 211 -19.20 24.57 -17.76
N ALA A 212 -20.39 24.06 -18.09
CA ALA A 212 -21.37 23.57 -17.12
C ALA A 212 -20.96 22.26 -16.42
N LEU A 213 -19.98 21.52 -16.95
CA LEU A 213 -19.47 20.29 -16.33
C LEU A 213 -18.37 20.63 -15.32
N ALA A 214 -18.42 20.02 -14.14
CA ALA A 214 -17.29 20.04 -13.21
C ALA A 214 -16.11 19.21 -13.76
N MET A 215 -14.92 19.34 -13.18
CA MET A 215 -13.83 18.38 -13.42
C MET A 215 -14.29 16.97 -13.04
N GLY A 216 -13.91 15.98 -13.84
CA GLY A 216 -14.31 14.59 -13.65
C GLY A 216 -14.55 13.81 -14.94
N SER A 217 -14.90 12.53 -14.78
CA SER A 217 -15.20 11.60 -15.87
C SER A 217 -16.70 11.55 -16.16
N TYR A 218 -17.06 11.56 -17.44
CA TYR A 218 -18.44 11.55 -17.92
C TYR A 218 -18.66 10.55 -19.04
N VAL A 219 -19.85 9.96 -19.06
CA VAL A 219 -20.37 9.23 -20.22
C VAL A 219 -21.21 10.17 -21.06
N VAL A 220 -20.90 10.31 -22.33
CA VAL A 220 -21.63 11.18 -23.25
C VAL A 220 -22.40 10.34 -24.26
N ILE A 221 -23.70 10.54 -24.35
CA ILE A 221 -24.58 9.81 -25.27
C ILE A 221 -25.20 10.81 -26.25
N ALA A 222 -24.96 10.57 -27.54
CA ALA A 222 -25.58 11.29 -28.64
C ALA A 222 -26.98 10.75 -28.92
N HIS A 223 -27.96 11.64 -29.06
CA HIS A 223 -29.35 11.29 -29.35
C HIS A 223 -29.87 11.98 -30.61
N ASP A 224 -30.85 11.37 -31.27
CA ASP A 224 -31.59 11.96 -32.38
C ASP A 224 -32.66 12.99 -31.94
N ALA A 225 -33.46 13.47 -32.89
CA ALA A 225 -34.55 14.43 -32.64
C ALA A 225 -35.68 13.85 -31.77
N GLU A 226 -35.82 12.53 -31.76
CA GLU A 226 -36.83 11.80 -31.00
C GLU A 226 -36.31 11.33 -29.63
N GLY A 227 -35.05 11.63 -29.30
CA GLY A 227 -34.41 11.24 -28.04
C GLY A 227 -33.98 9.77 -28.00
N ARG A 228 -33.77 9.13 -29.15
CA ARG A 228 -33.20 7.77 -29.22
C ARG A 228 -31.67 7.86 -29.21
N PRO A 229 -30.98 7.03 -28.41
CA PRO A 229 -29.53 7.01 -28.38
C PRO A 229 -28.98 6.48 -29.72
N LEU A 230 -27.99 7.18 -30.27
CA LEU A 230 -27.35 6.87 -31.56
C LEU A 230 -25.87 6.48 -31.41
N ALA A 231 -25.16 7.12 -30.48
CA ALA A 231 -23.74 6.86 -30.23
C ALA A 231 -23.38 7.23 -28.80
N ARG A 232 -22.24 6.75 -28.30
CA ARG A 232 -21.73 7.11 -26.97
C ARG A 232 -20.20 7.24 -26.97
N THR A 233 -19.66 8.01 -26.03
CA THR A 233 -18.21 8.12 -25.82
C THR A 233 -17.92 8.53 -24.37
N ARG A 234 -16.65 8.46 -23.95
CA ARG A 234 -16.17 8.94 -22.65
C ARG A 234 -15.57 10.34 -22.79
N LEU A 235 -15.77 11.19 -21.79
CA LEU A 235 -15.15 12.50 -21.68
C LEU A 235 -14.49 12.63 -20.31
N VAL A 236 -13.24 13.06 -20.24
CA VAL A 236 -12.54 13.33 -18.97
C VAL A 236 -12.17 14.81 -18.91
N LYS A 237 -12.84 15.57 -18.05
CA LYS A 237 -12.54 16.99 -17.87
C LYS A 237 -11.49 17.14 -16.76
N HIS A 238 -10.29 17.56 -17.14
CA HIS A 238 -9.19 17.86 -16.22
C HIS A 238 -9.15 19.33 -15.79
#